data_AF-A0A0W0ZCP8-F1
#
_entry.id   AF-A0A0W0ZCP8-F1
#
_cell.length_a   1.000
_cell.length_b   1.000
_cell.length_c   1.000
_cell.angle_alpha   90.00
_cell.angle_beta   90.00
_cell.angle_gamma   90.00
#
_symmetry.space_group_name_H-M   'P 1'
#
loop_
_entity.id
_entity.type
_entity.pdbx_description
1 polymer ?
#
loop_
_entity_poly.entity_id
_entity_poly.type
_entity_poly.pdbx_seq_one_letter_code
_entity_poly.pdbx_strand_id
1 'polypeptide(L)'
;MSSIDAVISWVDGYDPKYQQKLSSFCIQKGIEQDIAVEPTRIQQCNEIHYCLHSLYRFAPWIRTIYIITNQQTPQAVLDLQGSAFGNKIKVIDQNDLLNEFNITSPVFNSLSIEWLIWRIKGLSNQFLYFNDDFFIIRDVTPNDFFRNECIVLRGKWKIQAEQKISYRIKKYFSVLIGEDKVQPNTNPHRSWQEKSARLAGLDKHFYLLPHAPFPLIKETFDDYMIQKPELFVDNLHYPFRDPEQVSSIPLMVHLDIKHKRVLYDSNHQSIMVNGACHSFKKIKARLHSVQHNHQISFVCMQSIDQAPQETRKYMLDWLQQTIK
;
A
#
# COMPACT_ATOMS: atom_id res chain seq x y z
N MET A 1 2.52 -12.52 -23.70
CA MET A 1 2.75 -11.96 -22.35
C MET A 1 1.59 -12.40 -21.47
N SER A 2 1.87 -12.79 -20.24
CA SER A 2 0.86 -13.00 -19.19
C SER A 2 -0.01 -11.75 -19.04
N SER A 3 -1.29 -11.94 -18.76
CA SER A 3 -2.15 -10.81 -18.40
C SER A 3 -1.70 -10.22 -17.08
N ILE A 4 -1.73 -8.89 -16.98
CA ILE A 4 -1.42 -8.17 -15.74
C ILE A 4 -2.63 -7.32 -15.36
N ASP A 5 -3.05 -7.45 -14.11
CA ASP A 5 -4.12 -6.65 -13.51
C ASP A 5 -3.57 -5.63 -12.53
N ALA A 6 -4.41 -4.69 -12.12
CA ALA A 6 -4.15 -3.81 -11.00
C ALA A 6 -5.20 -4.01 -9.91
N VAL A 7 -4.80 -3.85 -8.66
CA VAL A 7 -5.67 -3.87 -7.48
C VAL A 7 -5.43 -2.60 -6.69
N ILE A 8 -6.48 -1.82 -6.45
CA ILE A 8 -6.45 -0.58 -5.67
C ILE A 8 -7.28 -0.81 -4.41
N SER A 9 -6.73 -0.53 -3.23
CA SER A 9 -7.53 -0.42 -2.00
C SER A 9 -7.96 1.02 -1.79
N TRP A 10 -9.25 1.27 -1.57
CA TRP A 10 -9.79 2.61 -1.40
C TRP A 10 -10.99 2.64 -0.45
N VAL A 11 -11.16 3.76 0.26
CA VAL A 11 -12.32 4.05 1.09
C VAL A 11 -12.64 5.54 1.05
N ASP A 12 -13.93 5.89 1.14
CA ASP A 12 -14.37 7.27 1.37
C ASP A 12 -14.85 7.44 2.80
N GLY A 13 -14.05 8.12 3.61
CA GLY A 13 -14.38 8.46 4.99
C GLY A 13 -15.43 9.55 5.14
N TYR A 14 -15.83 10.23 4.06
CA TYR A 14 -16.93 11.20 4.08
C TYR A 14 -18.30 10.57 3.83
N ASP A 15 -18.35 9.29 3.43
CA ASP A 15 -19.60 8.57 3.24
C ASP A 15 -20.35 8.41 4.59
N PRO A 16 -21.58 8.95 4.72
CA PRO A 16 -22.36 8.84 5.94
C PRO A 16 -22.59 7.40 6.40
N LYS A 17 -22.74 6.44 5.48
CA LYS A 17 -22.93 5.02 5.82
C LYS A 17 -21.66 4.43 6.43
N TYR A 18 -20.51 4.77 5.86
CA TYR A 18 -19.21 4.36 6.40
C TYR A 18 -18.97 4.96 7.79
N GLN A 19 -19.23 6.26 7.96
CA GLN A 19 -19.10 6.94 9.25
C GLN A 19 -20.04 6.35 10.31
N GLN A 20 -21.28 6.03 9.95
CA GLN A 20 -22.23 5.37 10.85
C GLN A 20 -21.76 3.97 11.23
N LYS A 21 -21.25 3.19 10.27
CA LYS A 21 -20.69 1.84 10.50
C LYS A 21 -19.49 1.89 11.45
N LEU A 22 -18.56 2.80 11.20
CA LEU A 22 -17.37 3.01 12.04
C LEU A 22 -17.75 3.45 13.45
N SER A 23 -18.57 4.50 13.58
CA SER A 23 -18.99 5.03 14.89
C SER A 23 -19.77 4.01 15.71
N SER A 24 -20.70 3.28 15.10
CA SER A 24 -21.47 2.22 15.78
C SER A 24 -20.56 1.11 16.30
N PHE A 25 -19.57 0.69 15.51
CA PHE A 25 -18.60 -0.33 15.92
C PHE A 25 -17.71 0.17 17.07
N CYS A 26 -17.21 1.41 16.98
CA CYS A 26 -16.43 2.05 18.04
C CYS A 26 -17.21 2.13 19.36
N ILE A 27 -18.47 2.59 19.32
CA ILE A 27 -19.37 2.64 20.49
C ILE A 27 -19.57 1.25 21.08
N GLN A 28 -19.86 0.24 20.26
CA GLN A 28 -20.06 -1.13 20.71
C GLN A 28 -18.82 -1.71 21.40
N LYS A 29 -17.61 -1.33 20.93
CA LYS A 29 -16.34 -1.81 21.48
C LYS A 29 -15.80 -0.92 22.61
N GLY A 30 -16.43 0.21 22.91
CA GLY A 30 -15.92 1.18 23.88
C GLY A 30 -14.60 1.82 23.47
N ILE A 31 -14.39 2.02 22.16
CA ILE A 31 -13.15 2.58 21.60
C ILE A 31 -13.45 4.00 21.11
N GLU A 32 -12.58 4.96 21.43
CA GLU A 32 -12.66 6.30 20.85
C GLU A 32 -12.26 6.27 19.36
N GLN A 33 -13.08 6.89 18.51
CA GLN A 33 -12.90 6.81 17.06
C GLN A 33 -11.55 7.40 16.60
N ASP A 34 -11.10 8.50 17.20
CA ASP A 34 -9.82 9.14 16.85
C ASP A 34 -8.60 8.31 17.25
N ILE A 35 -8.76 7.41 18.22
CA ILE A 35 -7.74 6.41 18.60
C ILE A 35 -7.81 5.21 17.64
N ALA A 36 -9.01 4.80 17.23
CA ALA A 36 -9.23 3.66 16.35
C ALA A 36 -8.68 3.88 14.93
N VAL A 37 -8.92 5.07 14.36
CA VAL A 37 -8.58 5.38 12.97
C VAL A 37 -8.06 6.81 12.86
N GLU A 38 -6.80 6.96 12.47
CA GLU A 38 -6.24 8.28 12.12
C GLU A 38 -7.06 8.90 10.96
N PRO A 39 -7.50 10.17 11.04
CA PRO A 39 -8.35 10.77 10.02
C PRO A 39 -7.85 10.63 8.58
N THR A 40 -6.55 10.79 8.35
CA THR A 40 -5.91 10.66 7.03
C THR A 40 -5.97 9.24 6.42
N ARG A 41 -6.41 8.23 7.18
CA ARG A 41 -6.61 6.86 6.67
C ARG A 41 -7.95 6.67 5.98
N ILE A 42 -8.88 7.59 6.22
CA ILE A 42 -10.24 7.53 5.68
C ILE A 42 -10.61 8.82 4.94
N GLN A 43 -10.01 9.96 5.27
CA GLN A 43 -10.20 11.20 4.52
C GLN A 43 -9.48 11.16 3.19
N GLN A 44 -10.05 11.83 2.19
CA GLN A 44 -9.58 11.82 0.81
C GLN A 44 -9.68 13.22 0.17
N CYS A 45 -8.80 13.49 -0.77
CA CYS A 45 -8.75 14.66 -1.63
C CYS A 45 -8.90 14.27 -3.11
N ASN A 46 -9.72 13.25 -3.39
CA ASN A 46 -9.97 12.68 -4.70
C ASN A 46 -8.75 11.99 -5.33
N GLU A 47 -7.87 11.39 -4.52
CA GLU A 47 -6.67 10.67 -4.97
C GLU A 47 -7.01 9.56 -5.95
N ILE A 48 -8.10 8.82 -5.70
CA ILE A 48 -8.57 7.73 -6.59
C ILE A 48 -8.80 8.19 -8.03
N HIS A 49 -9.26 9.42 -8.25
CA HIS A 49 -9.39 10.00 -9.58
C HIS A 49 -8.02 10.05 -10.27
N TYR A 50 -7.03 10.67 -9.63
CA TYR A 50 -5.68 10.76 -10.19
C TYR A 50 -5.00 9.39 -10.33
N CYS A 51 -5.26 8.46 -9.43
CA CYS A 51 -4.76 7.09 -9.51
C CYS A 51 -5.28 6.40 -10.79
N LEU A 52 -6.61 6.41 -11.01
CA LEU A 52 -7.22 5.82 -12.20
C LEU A 52 -6.78 6.50 -13.50
N HIS A 53 -6.73 7.84 -13.53
CA HIS A 53 -6.24 8.57 -14.70
C HIS A 53 -4.75 8.30 -14.98
N SER A 54 -3.94 8.07 -13.94
CA SER A 54 -2.54 7.68 -14.11
C SER A 54 -2.39 6.30 -14.78
N LEU A 55 -3.24 5.33 -14.41
CA LEU A 55 -3.26 4.02 -15.04
C LEU A 55 -3.75 4.09 -16.48
N TYR A 56 -4.80 4.87 -16.72
CA TYR A 56 -5.33 5.11 -18.06
C TYR A 56 -4.25 5.62 -19.01
N ARG A 57 -3.51 6.64 -18.57
CA ARG A 57 -2.53 7.32 -19.41
C ARG A 57 -1.22 6.54 -19.56
N PHE A 58 -0.66 6.06 -18.45
CA PHE A 58 0.72 5.59 -18.41
C PHE A 58 0.87 4.07 -18.35
N ALA A 59 -0.21 3.33 -18.08
CA ALA A 59 -0.22 1.87 -18.07
C ALA A 59 -1.45 1.28 -18.79
N PRO A 60 -1.74 1.69 -20.05
CA PRO A 60 -2.96 1.27 -20.77
C PRO A 60 -3.00 -0.24 -21.06
N TRP A 61 -1.87 -0.94 -20.93
CA TRP A 61 -1.72 -2.38 -21.10
C TRP A 61 -2.32 -3.21 -19.95
N ILE A 62 -2.69 -2.60 -18.82
CA ILE A 62 -3.39 -3.29 -17.74
C ILE A 62 -4.70 -3.88 -18.27
N ARG A 63 -4.95 -5.15 -17.95
CA ARG A 63 -6.12 -5.89 -18.40
C ARG A 63 -7.36 -5.51 -17.61
N THR A 64 -7.32 -5.66 -16.29
CA THR A 64 -8.44 -5.35 -15.39
C THR A 64 -7.94 -4.60 -14.16
N ILE A 65 -8.71 -3.61 -13.71
CA ILE A 65 -8.44 -2.82 -12.52
C ILE A 65 -9.51 -3.17 -11.49
N TYR A 66 -9.11 -3.84 -10.42
CA TYR A 66 -9.98 -4.16 -9.30
C TYR A 66 -9.85 -3.08 -8.23
N ILE A 67 -10.97 -2.54 -7.78
CA ILE A 67 -10.98 -1.56 -6.68
C ILE A 67 -11.70 -2.21 -5.51
N ILE A 68 -10.96 -2.51 -4.44
CA ILE A 68 -11.54 -3.02 -3.20
C ILE A 68 -12.05 -1.82 -2.40
N THR A 69 -13.33 -1.86 -2.05
CA THR A 69 -14.04 -0.80 -1.33
C THR A 69 -14.78 -1.37 -0.13
N ASN A 70 -15.38 -0.50 0.71
CA ASN A 70 -16.21 -0.90 1.83
C ASN A 70 -17.66 -0.47 1.61
N GLN A 71 -18.39 -1.20 0.75
CA GLN A 71 -19.77 -0.88 0.32
C GLN A 71 -19.90 0.47 -0.40
N GLN A 72 -18.89 0.85 -1.18
CA GLN A 72 -18.82 2.16 -1.84
C GLN A 72 -18.56 2.03 -3.33
N THR A 73 -18.91 3.06 -4.09
CA THR A 73 -18.49 3.21 -5.48
C THR A 73 -17.85 4.58 -5.65
N PRO A 74 -16.55 4.68 -5.97
CA PRO A 74 -15.90 5.96 -6.15
C PRO A 74 -16.55 6.76 -7.28
N GLN A 75 -16.75 8.06 -7.11
CA GLN A 75 -17.32 8.91 -8.15
C GLN A 75 -16.52 8.84 -9.46
N ALA A 76 -15.20 8.77 -9.38
CA ALA A 76 -14.32 8.62 -10.54
C ALA A 76 -14.62 7.35 -11.37
N VAL A 77 -15.15 6.28 -10.76
CA VAL A 77 -15.57 5.07 -11.49
C VAL A 77 -16.86 5.33 -12.26
N LEU A 78 -17.82 6.04 -11.63
CA LEU A 78 -19.07 6.45 -12.27
C LEU A 78 -18.81 7.38 -13.46
N ASP A 79 -17.89 8.33 -13.31
CA ASP A 79 -17.51 9.28 -14.36
C ASP A 79 -16.88 8.58 -15.58
N LEU A 80 -16.25 7.42 -15.38
CA LEU A 80 -15.61 6.61 -16.43
C LEU A 80 -16.55 5.56 -17.03
N GLN A 81 -17.77 5.39 -16.50
CA GLN A 81 -18.69 4.35 -16.92
C GLN A 81 -19.05 4.47 -18.40
N GLY A 82 -19.04 3.35 -19.12
CA GLY A 82 -19.32 3.30 -20.56
C GLY A 82 -18.13 3.67 -21.46
N SER A 83 -17.04 4.19 -20.91
CA SER A 83 -15.79 4.35 -21.66
C SER A 83 -15.05 3.01 -21.83
N ALA A 84 -14.19 2.90 -22.85
CA ALA A 84 -13.37 1.71 -23.06
C ALA A 84 -12.44 1.41 -21.88
N PHE A 85 -11.94 2.45 -21.18
CA PHE A 85 -11.14 2.29 -19.98
C PHE A 85 -11.99 1.90 -18.76
N GLY A 86 -13.15 2.54 -18.57
CA GLY A 86 -14.08 2.22 -17.50
C GLY A 86 -14.55 0.76 -17.53
N ASN A 87 -14.68 0.16 -18.71
CA ASN A 87 -15.01 -1.27 -18.86
C ASN A 87 -13.92 -2.22 -18.32
N LYS A 88 -12.71 -1.73 -18.04
CA LYS A 88 -11.65 -2.51 -17.37
C LYS A 88 -11.79 -2.47 -15.85
N ILE A 89 -12.60 -1.57 -15.29
CA ILE A 89 -12.71 -1.35 -13.84
C ILE A 89 -13.78 -2.26 -13.25
N LYS A 90 -13.44 -2.92 -12.14
CA LYS A 90 -14.36 -3.74 -11.35
C LYS A 90 -14.28 -3.31 -9.89
N VAL A 91 -15.40 -2.85 -9.35
CA VAL A 91 -15.53 -2.55 -7.92
C VAL A 91 -15.86 -3.85 -7.18
N ILE A 92 -15.10 -4.15 -6.14
CA ILE A 92 -15.26 -5.31 -5.26
C ILE A 92 -15.57 -4.78 -3.86
N ASP A 93 -16.62 -5.31 -3.22
CA ASP A 93 -16.83 -5.06 -1.80
C ASP A 93 -15.92 -6.00 -0.99
N GLN A 94 -15.14 -5.43 -0.07
CA GLN A 94 -14.33 -6.19 0.86
C GLN A 94 -15.15 -7.19 1.68
N ASN A 95 -16.44 -6.93 1.95
CA ASN A 95 -17.27 -7.84 2.74
C ASN A 95 -17.52 -9.15 1.97
N ASP A 96 -17.59 -9.11 0.64
CA ASP A 96 -17.70 -10.34 -0.16
C ASP A 96 -16.45 -11.21 0.02
N LEU A 97 -15.26 -10.58 0.08
CA LEU A 97 -14.00 -11.28 0.31
C LEU A 97 -13.89 -11.80 1.75
N LEU A 98 -14.30 -11.02 2.75
CA LEU A 98 -14.31 -11.42 4.17
C LEU A 98 -15.27 -12.58 4.43
N ASN A 99 -16.45 -12.55 3.82
CA ASN A 99 -17.48 -13.58 3.97
C ASN A 99 -17.02 -14.94 3.44
N GLU A 100 -16.15 -15.01 2.43
CA GLU A 100 -15.54 -16.26 1.97
C GLU A 100 -14.73 -16.98 3.07
N PHE A 101 -14.34 -16.26 4.13
CA PHE A 101 -13.58 -16.79 5.27
C PHE A 101 -14.37 -16.77 6.59
N ASN A 102 -15.68 -16.57 6.53
CA ASN A 102 -16.56 -16.45 7.71
C ASN A 102 -16.15 -15.31 8.67
N ILE A 103 -15.46 -14.29 8.19
CA ILE A 103 -15.11 -13.12 9.00
C ILE A 103 -16.28 -12.16 9.00
N THR A 104 -16.99 -12.08 10.13
CA THR A 104 -18.19 -11.26 10.28
C THR A 104 -17.91 -9.89 10.91
N SER A 105 -16.73 -9.70 11.49
CA SER A 105 -16.33 -8.40 12.05
C SER A 105 -16.02 -7.41 10.93
N PRO A 106 -16.49 -6.15 11.02
CA PRO A 106 -16.01 -5.07 10.17
C PRO A 106 -14.50 -4.90 10.23
N VAL A 107 -13.91 -4.58 9.08
CA VAL A 107 -12.50 -4.24 8.90
C VAL A 107 -12.42 -2.82 8.33
N PHE A 108 -11.58 -1.98 8.92
CA PHE A 108 -11.41 -0.56 8.60
C PHE A 108 -9.93 -0.21 8.30
N ASN A 109 -9.11 -1.21 7.98
CA ASN A 109 -7.69 -1.02 7.75
C ASN A 109 -7.18 -1.75 6.50
N SER A 110 -6.26 -1.11 5.78
CA SER A 110 -5.68 -1.68 4.57
C SER A 110 -4.86 -2.95 4.81
N LEU A 111 -4.24 -3.12 5.98
CA LEU A 111 -3.35 -4.25 6.26
C LEU A 111 -4.13 -5.57 6.19
N SER A 112 -5.32 -5.62 6.79
CA SER A 112 -6.24 -6.76 6.66
C SER A 112 -6.72 -6.96 5.21
N ILE A 113 -6.98 -5.86 4.48
CA ILE A 113 -7.42 -5.94 3.07
C ILE A 113 -6.31 -6.49 2.16
N GLU A 114 -5.04 -6.15 2.42
CA GLU A 114 -3.88 -6.69 1.69
C GLU A 114 -3.84 -8.22 1.72
N TRP A 115 -4.32 -8.85 2.80
CA TRP A 115 -4.41 -10.31 2.91
C TRP A 115 -5.50 -10.93 2.06
N LEU A 116 -6.50 -10.16 1.61
CA LEU A 116 -7.64 -10.65 0.82
C LEU A 116 -7.43 -10.55 -0.69
N ILE A 117 -6.44 -9.78 -1.15
CA ILE A 117 -6.26 -9.43 -2.57
C ILE A 117 -6.22 -10.66 -3.48
N TRP A 118 -5.47 -11.69 -3.09
CA TRP A 118 -5.28 -12.90 -3.90
C TRP A 118 -6.56 -13.69 -4.15
N ARG A 119 -7.64 -13.41 -3.40
CA ARG A 119 -8.95 -14.07 -3.52
C ARG A 119 -9.89 -13.44 -4.53
N ILE A 120 -9.51 -12.30 -5.10
CA ILE A 120 -10.28 -11.67 -6.16
C ILE A 120 -10.50 -12.66 -7.32
N LYS A 121 -11.76 -12.94 -7.63
CA LYS A 121 -12.14 -13.85 -8.71
C LYS A 121 -11.67 -13.32 -10.07
N GLY A 122 -10.92 -14.15 -10.79
CA GLY A 122 -10.36 -13.82 -12.10
C GLY A 122 -9.12 -12.91 -12.07
N LEU A 123 -8.52 -12.66 -10.90
CA LEU A 123 -7.24 -11.97 -10.78
C LEU A 123 -6.13 -12.78 -11.48
N SER A 124 -5.35 -12.11 -12.31
CA SER A 124 -4.19 -12.71 -13.00
C SER A 124 -3.11 -13.11 -12.01
N ASN A 125 -2.25 -14.08 -12.40
CA ASN A 125 -1.13 -14.48 -11.55
C ASN A 125 -0.14 -13.33 -11.31
N GLN A 126 0.01 -12.42 -12.27
CA GLN A 126 0.80 -11.20 -12.10
C GLN A 126 -0.13 -10.01 -11.96
N PHE A 127 0.05 -9.22 -10.91
CA PHE A 127 -0.75 -8.02 -10.70
C PHE A 127 0.05 -6.94 -9.98
N LEU A 128 -0.40 -5.70 -10.13
CA LEU A 128 0.13 -4.54 -9.43
C LEU A 128 -0.81 -4.17 -8.28
N TYR A 129 -0.29 -4.03 -7.07
CA TYR A 129 -1.04 -3.46 -5.95
C TYR A 129 -0.76 -1.96 -5.79
N PHE A 130 -1.82 -1.20 -5.56
CA PHE A 130 -1.84 0.24 -5.38
C PHE A 130 -2.60 0.60 -4.10
N ASN A 131 -2.06 1.57 -3.37
CA ASN A 131 -2.91 2.51 -2.64
C ASN A 131 -3.39 3.59 -3.63
N ASP A 132 -4.49 4.25 -3.29
CA ASP A 132 -5.01 5.38 -4.07
C ASP A 132 -4.06 6.59 -4.10
N ASP A 133 -3.17 6.70 -3.13
CA ASP A 133 -2.12 7.73 -3.06
C ASP A 133 -0.88 7.46 -3.94
N PHE A 134 -0.89 6.41 -4.77
CA PHE A 134 0.18 6.07 -5.72
C PHE A 134 -0.19 6.48 -7.16
N PHE A 135 0.72 7.23 -7.79
CA PHE A 135 0.53 7.73 -9.15
C PHE A 135 1.68 7.32 -10.06
N ILE A 136 1.34 6.83 -11.26
CA ILE A 136 2.28 6.71 -12.37
C ILE A 136 2.32 8.06 -13.09
N ILE A 137 3.50 8.56 -13.44
CA ILE A 137 3.66 9.91 -14.01
C ILE A 137 4.46 9.93 -15.31
N ARG A 138 4.82 8.74 -15.81
CA ARG A 138 5.54 8.51 -17.07
C ARG A 138 5.11 7.18 -17.65
N ASP A 139 5.18 7.04 -18.97
CA ASP A 139 4.88 5.78 -19.65
C ASP A 139 5.72 4.64 -19.09
N VAL A 140 5.05 3.54 -18.76
CA VAL A 140 5.66 2.30 -18.30
C VAL A 140 5.14 1.14 -19.13
N THR A 141 5.90 0.07 -19.16
CA THR A 141 5.62 -1.17 -19.88
C THR A 141 5.47 -2.33 -18.89
N PRO A 142 4.86 -3.47 -19.31
CA PRO A 142 4.86 -4.68 -18.49
C PRO A 142 6.25 -5.07 -17.96
N ASN A 143 7.30 -4.88 -18.78
CA ASN A 143 8.68 -5.24 -18.45
C ASN A 143 9.28 -4.39 -17.32
N ASP A 144 8.69 -3.24 -16.99
CA ASP A 144 9.12 -2.41 -15.86
C ASP A 144 8.67 -3.01 -14.52
N PHE A 145 7.77 -4.01 -14.56
CA PHE A 145 7.22 -4.67 -13.38
C PHE A 145 7.49 -6.17 -13.37
N PHE A 146 7.46 -6.83 -14.54
CA PHE A 146 7.61 -8.27 -14.68
C PHE A 146 8.51 -8.60 -15.88
N ARG A 147 9.59 -9.35 -15.67
CA ARG A 147 10.44 -9.87 -16.76
C ARG A 147 10.73 -11.34 -16.52
N ASN A 148 10.47 -12.19 -17.52
CA ASN A 148 10.67 -13.64 -17.42
C ASN A 148 10.06 -14.23 -16.14
N GLU A 149 8.80 -13.86 -15.87
CA GLU A 149 8.04 -14.27 -14.68
C GLU A 149 8.61 -13.79 -13.33
N CYS A 150 9.70 -13.03 -13.34
CA CYS A 150 10.26 -12.41 -12.14
C CYS A 150 9.71 -11.02 -11.92
N ILE A 151 9.51 -10.68 -10.65
CA ILE A 151 9.14 -9.35 -10.19
C ILE A 151 10.34 -8.39 -10.33
N VAL A 152 10.12 -7.19 -10.84
CA VAL A 152 11.14 -6.12 -10.91
C VAL A 152 11.03 -5.20 -9.69
N LEU A 153 12.06 -5.21 -8.85
CA LEU A 153 12.14 -4.47 -7.58
C LEU A 153 13.07 -3.25 -7.68
N ARG A 154 12.66 -2.15 -7.05
CA ARG A 154 13.29 -0.81 -7.10
C ARG A 154 13.57 -0.17 -5.73
N GLY A 155 13.63 -1.01 -4.70
CA GLY A 155 13.93 -0.64 -3.31
C GLY A 155 15.42 -0.69 -2.97
N LYS A 156 15.73 -0.82 -1.67
CA LYS A 156 17.11 -0.87 -1.18
C LYS A 156 17.27 -1.89 -0.08
N TRP A 157 18.34 -2.67 -0.13
CA TRP A 157 18.75 -3.49 1.01
C TRP A 157 19.09 -2.61 2.22
N LYS A 158 18.58 -2.99 3.39
CA LYS A 158 18.79 -2.33 4.67
C LYS A 158 19.07 -3.37 5.75
N ILE A 159 19.80 -2.96 6.78
CA ILE A 159 20.00 -3.76 7.99
C ILE A 159 18.74 -3.63 8.86
N GLN A 160 18.25 -4.77 9.35
CA GLN A 160 17.18 -4.88 10.34
C GLN A 160 17.52 -4.03 11.57
N ALA A 161 16.56 -3.29 12.14
CA ALA A 161 16.87 -2.33 13.19
C ALA A 161 17.47 -2.99 14.45
N GLU A 162 17.01 -4.20 14.78
CA GLU A 162 17.53 -5.02 15.88
C GLU A 162 18.97 -5.49 15.69
N GLN A 163 19.45 -5.49 14.44
CA GLN A 163 20.79 -5.95 14.08
C GLN A 163 21.80 -4.81 14.01
N LYS A 164 21.35 -3.55 14.13
CA LYS A 164 22.25 -2.39 14.16
C LYS A 164 23.10 -2.42 15.43
N ILE A 165 24.40 -2.21 15.27
CA ILE A 165 25.37 -2.18 16.38
C ILE A 165 24.95 -1.17 17.45
N SER A 166 24.50 0.03 17.05
CA SER A 166 24.04 1.06 17.99
C SER A 166 22.85 0.61 18.84
N TYR A 167 21.89 -0.11 18.25
CA TYR A 167 20.77 -0.67 19.01
C TYR A 167 21.22 -1.81 19.92
N ARG A 168 22.09 -2.71 19.46
CA ARG A 168 22.62 -3.81 20.28
C ARG A 168 23.39 -3.32 21.50
N ILE A 169 24.21 -2.27 21.33
CA ILE A 169 24.91 -1.59 22.43
C ILE A 169 23.89 -0.98 23.40
N LYS A 170 22.90 -0.21 22.89
CA LYS A 170 21.86 0.37 23.72
C LYS A 170 21.10 -0.70 24.52
N LYS A 171 20.67 -1.77 23.86
CA LYS A 171 19.97 -2.90 24.50
C LYS A 171 20.82 -3.54 25.59
N TYR A 172 22.11 -3.77 25.34
CA TYR A 172 23.02 -4.32 26.32
C TYR A 172 23.11 -3.44 27.59
N PHE A 173 23.31 -2.13 27.43
CA PHE A 173 23.35 -1.22 28.57
C PHE A 173 22.00 -1.11 29.29
N SER A 174 20.88 -1.14 28.56
CA SER A 174 19.54 -1.13 29.16
C SER A 174 19.25 -2.37 30.01
N VAL A 175 19.64 -3.56 29.53
CA VAL A 175 19.54 -4.79 30.33
C VAL A 175 20.39 -4.71 31.60
N LEU A 176 21.58 -4.11 31.54
CA LEU A 176 22.44 -3.92 32.72
C LEU A 176 21.83 -3.00 33.79
N ILE A 177 20.97 -2.05 33.40
CA ILE A 177 20.26 -1.15 34.33
C ILE A 177 18.86 -1.64 34.70
N GLY A 178 18.50 -2.88 34.34
CA GLY A 178 17.21 -3.50 34.67
C GLY A 178 16.06 -3.13 33.72
N GLU A 179 16.34 -2.57 32.55
CA GLU A 179 15.35 -2.22 31.52
C GLU A 179 15.36 -3.23 30.36
N ASP A 180 14.46 -4.22 30.39
CA ASP A 180 14.42 -5.30 29.38
C ASP A 180 13.55 -5.01 28.16
N LYS A 181 12.78 -3.91 28.16
CA LYS A 181 11.79 -3.58 27.11
C LYS A 181 12.26 -2.56 26.07
N VAL A 182 13.55 -2.56 25.72
CA VAL A 182 14.07 -1.61 24.72
C VAL A 182 13.82 -2.10 23.30
N GLN A 183 12.90 -1.43 22.62
CA GLN A 183 12.61 -1.68 21.20
C GLN A 183 13.39 -0.72 20.28
N PRO A 184 13.69 -1.12 19.04
CA PRO A 184 14.28 -0.22 18.06
C PRO A 184 13.32 0.93 17.72
N ASN A 185 13.83 2.17 17.69
CA ASN A 185 13.03 3.31 17.24
C ASN A 185 12.99 3.34 15.71
N THR A 186 11.89 2.84 15.14
CA THR A 186 11.61 2.88 13.71
C THR A 186 10.21 3.42 13.46
N ASN A 187 10.01 4.11 12.33
CA ASN A 187 8.65 4.48 11.92
C ASN A 187 7.80 3.23 11.60
N PRO A 188 6.46 3.32 11.70
CA PRO A 188 5.56 2.18 11.50
C PRO A 188 5.74 1.48 10.15
N HIS A 189 5.91 2.26 9.07
CA HIS A 189 6.12 1.68 7.74
C HIS A 189 7.34 0.76 7.68
N ARG A 190 8.46 1.19 8.26
CA ARG A 190 9.67 0.38 8.32
C ARG A 190 9.48 -0.84 9.22
N SER A 191 8.84 -0.69 10.38
CA SER A 191 8.66 -1.81 11.31
C SER A 191 7.83 -2.95 10.70
N TRP A 192 6.75 -2.64 9.96
CA TRP A 192 5.95 -3.65 9.26
C TRP A 192 6.76 -4.39 8.18
N GLN A 193 7.59 -3.68 7.40
CA GLN A 193 8.45 -4.32 6.41
C GLN A 193 9.53 -5.20 7.06
N GLU A 194 10.14 -4.74 8.14
CA GLU A 194 11.12 -5.50 8.92
C GLU A 194 10.52 -6.79 9.51
N LYS A 195 9.31 -6.69 10.10
CA LYS A 195 8.55 -7.84 10.62
C LYS A 195 8.25 -8.86 9.51
N SER A 196 7.79 -8.39 8.35
CA SER A 196 7.47 -9.22 7.20
C SER A 196 8.70 -9.94 6.64
N ALA A 197 9.85 -9.26 6.58
CA ALA A 197 11.11 -9.87 6.16
C ALA A 197 11.59 -10.95 7.13
N ARG A 198 11.46 -10.75 8.45
CA ARG A 198 11.76 -11.78 9.45
C ARG A 198 10.87 -13.01 9.30
N LEU A 199 9.58 -12.83 9.02
CA LEU A 199 8.66 -13.93 8.75
C LEU A 199 9.01 -14.71 7.48
N ALA A 200 9.57 -14.03 6.46
CA ALA A 200 10.19 -14.68 5.32
C ALA A 200 11.56 -15.32 5.64
N GLY A 201 12.06 -15.22 6.87
CA GLY A 201 13.34 -15.77 7.33
C GLY A 201 14.56 -14.96 6.87
N LEU A 202 14.44 -13.62 6.86
CA LEU A 202 15.51 -12.67 6.59
C LEU A 202 15.78 -11.80 7.84
N ASP A 203 16.56 -12.35 8.77
CA ASP A 203 16.76 -11.77 10.11
C ASP A 203 17.85 -10.69 10.19
N LYS A 204 18.76 -10.66 9.22
CA LYS A 204 19.89 -9.70 9.20
C LYS A 204 19.62 -8.46 8.36
N HIS A 205 19.16 -8.69 7.13
CA HIS A 205 18.88 -7.65 6.16
C HIS A 205 17.46 -7.83 5.64
N PHE A 206 16.85 -6.73 5.23
CA PHE A 206 15.57 -6.73 4.54
C PHE A 206 15.63 -5.79 3.34
N TYR A 207 14.78 -6.03 2.36
CA TYR A 207 14.67 -5.18 1.19
C TYR A 207 13.58 -4.14 1.43
N LEU A 208 13.99 -2.90 1.67
CA LEU A 208 13.08 -1.79 1.92
C LEU A 208 12.38 -1.40 0.61
N LEU A 209 11.10 -1.71 0.52
CA LEU A 209 10.20 -1.31 -0.55
C LEU A 209 9.89 0.18 -0.43
N PRO A 210 9.95 0.93 -1.54
CA PRO A 210 9.54 2.33 -1.55
C PRO A 210 8.02 2.45 -1.67
N HIS A 211 7.47 3.65 -1.45
CA HIS A 211 6.07 3.94 -1.76
C HIS A 211 5.93 4.08 -3.28
N ALA A 212 5.49 3.00 -3.92
CA ALA A 212 5.30 2.87 -5.35
C ALA A 212 4.35 1.70 -5.61
N PRO A 213 3.81 1.56 -6.83
CA PRO A 213 3.05 0.38 -7.20
C PRO A 213 3.85 -0.90 -6.99
N PHE A 214 3.24 -1.90 -6.35
CA PHE A 214 3.90 -3.14 -5.97
C PHE A 214 3.58 -4.27 -6.95
N PRO A 215 4.54 -4.70 -7.78
CA PRO A 215 4.38 -5.93 -8.56
C PRO A 215 4.39 -7.16 -7.66
N LEU A 216 3.39 -8.03 -7.84
CA LEU A 216 3.14 -9.19 -7.00
C LEU A 216 2.77 -10.41 -7.86
N ILE A 217 3.05 -11.59 -7.30
CA ILE A 217 2.67 -12.89 -7.87
C ILE A 217 1.59 -13.51 -6.97
N LYS A 218 0.42 -13.83 -7.53
CA LYS A 218 -0.72 -14.44 -6.81
C LYS A 218 -0.36 -15.81 -6.24
N GLU A 219 0.38 -16.62 -7.00
CA GLU A 219 0.85 -17.93 -6.57
C GLU A 219 1.65 -17.87 -5.26
N THR A 220 2.40 -16.78 -4.99
CA THR A 220 3.11 -16.60 -3.71
C THR A 220 2.15 -16.57 -2.52
N PHE A 221 0.96 -15.98 -2.70
CA PHE A 221 -0.08 -16.00 -1.68
C PHE A 221 -0.70 -17.40 -1.55
N ASP A 222 -1.00 -18.05 -2.67
CA ASP A 222 -1.55 -19.42 -2.68
C ASP A 222 -0.60 -20.39 -1.93
N ASP A 223 0.71 -20.34 -2.23
CA ASP A 223 1.76 -21.13 -1.57
C ASP A 223 1.85 -20.84 -0.07
N TYR A 224 1.80 -19.55 0.30
CA TYR A 224 1.86 -19.16 1.71
C TYR A 224 0.66 -19.72 2.49
N MET A 225 -0.52 -19.66 1.91
CA MET A 225 -1.75 -20.13 2.55
C MET A 225 -1.78 -21.64 2.76
N ILE A 226 -1.19 -22.43 1.85
CA ILE A 226 -1.01 -23.88 2.02
C ILE A 226 -0.08 -24.19 3.20
N GLN A 227 0.96 -23.37 3.39
CA GLN A 227 2.01 -23.64 4.38
C GLN A 227 1.70 -23.10 5.77
N LYS A 228 1.13 -21.87 5.86
CA LYS A 228 0.97 -21.11 7.12
C LYS A 228 -0.30 -20.24 7.13
N PRO A 229 -1.50 -20.85 7.16
CA PRO A 229 -2.77 -20.12 7.10
C PRO A 229 -3.07 -19.30 8.36
N GLU A 230 -2.44 -19.62 9.50
CA GLU A 230 -2.70 -18.99 10.81
C GLU A 230 -2.55 -17.47 10.76
N LEU A 231 -1.42 -16.99 10.20
CA LEU A 231 -1.15 -15.55 10.15
C LEU A 231 -2.18 -14.78 9.31
N PHE A 232 -2.71 -15.42 8.26
CA PHE A 232 -3.78 -14.83 7.45
C PHE A 232 -5.03 -14.63 8.30
N VAL A 233 -5.46 -15.68 9.01
CA VAL A 233 -6.64 -15.62 9.88
C VAL A 233 -6.45 -14.58 10.97
N ASP A 234 -5.28 -14.55 11.63
CA ASP A 234 -4.96 -13.58 12.67
C ASP A 234 -5.07 -12.14 12.16
N ASN A 235 -4.51 -11.85 10.98
CA ASN A 235 -4.52 -10.50 10.41
C ASN A 235 -5.92 -9.99 10.03
N LEU A 236 -6.88 -10.89 9.76
CA LEU A 236 -8.26 -10.53 9.46
C LEU A 236 -9.11 -10.21 10.70
N HIS A 237 -8.66 -10.61 11.89
CA HIS A 237 -9.39 -10.35 13.13
C HIS A 237 -9.18 -8.93 13.70
N TYR A 238 -8.26 -8.16 13.13
CA TYR A 238 -8.02 -6.78 13.52
C TYR A 238 -8.97 -5.83 12.78
N PRO A 239 -9.91 -5.17 13.47
CA PRO A 239 -10.78 -4.18 12.83
C PRO A 239 -9.98 -2.94 12.40
N PHE A 240 -9.02 -2.54 13.23
CA PHE A 240 -8.17 -1.36 13.05
C PHE A 240 -6.70 -1.76 12.89
N ARG A 241 -5.85 -0.82 12.45
CA ARG A 241 -4.41 -1.11 12.34
C ARG A 241 -3.82 -1.39 13.71
N ASP A 242 -3.08 -2.49 13.82
CA ASP A 242 -2.39 -2.88 15.04
C ASP A 242 -0.89 -3.11 14.78
N PRO A 243 0.02 -2.72 15.70
CA PRO A 243 1.45 -3.03 15.58
C PRO A 243 1.76 -4.52 15.43
N GLU A 244 0.87 -5.39 15.92
CA GLU A 244 1.02 -6.83 15.80
C GLU A 244 0.57 -7.41 14.44
N GLN A 245 -0.10 -6.62 13.61
CA GLN A 245 -0.38 -7.03 12.23
C GLN A 245 0.89 -7.13 11.38
N VAL A 246 0.75 -7.88 10.29
CA VAL A 246 1.77 -8.09 9.27
C VAL A 246 1.20 -7.62 7.96
N SER A 247 1.94 -6.77 7.25
CA SER A 247 1.59 -6.38 5.89
C SER A 247 1.92 -7.54 4.95
N SER A 248 0.93 -8.04 4.20
CA SER A 248 1.12 -9.20 3.32
C SER A 248 2.04 -8.84 2.13
N ILE A 249 1.98 -7.60 1.65
CA ILE A 249 2.73 -7.12 0.48
C ILE A 249 4.25 -7.27 0.64
N PRO A 250 4.92 -6.68 1.66
CA PRO A 250 6.33 -6.93 1.88
C PRO A 250 6.62 -8.39 2.21
N LEU A 251 5.72 -9.13 2.87
CA LEU A 251 5.94 -10.55 3.13
C LEU A 251 6.07 -11.34 1.83
N MET A 252 5.10 -11.20 0.91
CA MET A 252 5.12 -11.90 -0.37
C MET A 252 6.33 -11.51 -1.21
N VAL A 253 6.69 -10.21 -1.26
CA VAL A 253 7.90 -9.78 -1.96
C VAL A 253 9.16 -10.42 -1.38
N HIS A 254 9.29 -10.52 -0.05
CA HIS A 254 10.46 -11.16 0.56
C HIS A 254 10.48 -12.68 0.37
N LEU A 255 9.33 -13.34 0.27
CA LEU A 255 9.23 -14.75 -0.12
C LEU A 255 9.69 -14.93 -1.58
N ASP A 256 9.28 -14.05 -2.49
CA ASP A 256 9.73 -14.08 -3.89
C ASP A 256 11.23 -13.79 -4.04
N ILE A 257 11.81 -12.95 -3.17
CA ILE A 257 13.27 -12.80 -3.07
C ILE A 257 13.93 -14.15 -2.73
N LYS A 258 13.39 -14.88 -1.75
CA LYS A 258 13.90 -16.20 -1.37
C LYS A 258 13.75 -17.25 -2.47
N HIS A 259 12.62 -17.21 -3.19
CA HIS A 259 12.36 -18.10 -4.32
C HIS A 259 13.14 -17.71 -5.59
N LYS A 260 13.97 -16.64 -5.52
CA LYS A 260 14.74 -16.12 -6.67
C LYS A 260 13.85 -15.70 -7.85
N ARG A 261 12.62 -15.26 -7.58
CA ARG A 261 11.66 -14.73 -8.58
C ARG A 261 11.71 -13.21 -8.67
N VAL A 262 12.90 -12.63 -8.50
CA VAL A 262 13.09 -11.17 -8.45
C VAL A 262 14.28 -10.72 -9.29
N LEU A 263 14.13 -9.53 -9.87
CA LEU A 263 15.18 -8.77 -10.53
C LEU A 263 15.26 -7.40 -9.87
N TYR A 264 16.46 -6.86 -9.72
CA TYR A 264 16.67 -5.53 -9.15
C TYR A 264 16.94 -4.54 -10.27
N ASP A 265 16.13 -3.48 -10.34
CA ASP A 265 16.23 -2.46 -11.38
C ASP A 265 15.86 -1.08 -10.82
N SER A 266 16.70 -0.09 -11.09
CA SER A 266 16.54 1.28 -10.59
C SER A 266 16.20 2.30 -11.68
N ASN A 267 15.86 1.86 -12.89
CA ASN A 267 15.53 2.74 -14.01
C ASN A 267 14.23 3.52 -13.79
N HIS A 268 13.26 2.92 -13.10
CA HIS A 268 12.02 3.56 -12.69
C HIS A 268 11.99 3.74 -11.17
N GLN A 269 12.20 4.97 -10.73
CA GLN A 269 12.27 5.37 -9.33
C GLN A 269 10.95 5.98 -8.86
N SER A 270 10.80 6.01 -7.55
CA SER A 270 9.68 6.69 -6.90
C SER A 270 10.15 7.80 -5.97
N ILE A 271 9.32 8.83 -5.83
CA ILE A 271 9.42 9.80 -4.75
C ILE A 271 8.15 9.78 -3.92
N MET A 272 8.27 10.18 -2.66
CA MET A 272 7.13 10.38 -1.78
C MET A 272 7.11 11.81 -1.25
N VAL A 273 5.94 12.43 -1.23
CA VAL A 273 5.64 13.65 -0.48
C VAL A 273 4.52 13.33 0.52
N ASN A 274 4.50 14.05 1.64
CA ASN A 274 3.55 13.79 2.72
C ASN A 274 3.09 15.15 3.25
N GLY A 275 1.80 15.44 3.10
CA GLY A 275 1.18 16.72 3.43
C GLY A 275 1.17 17.04 4.93
N ALA A 276 1.16 16.00 5.77
CA ALA A 276 1.12 16.14 7.23
C ALA A 276 2.46 16.54 7.84
N CYS A 277 3.59 16.05 7.29
CA CYS A 277 4.91 16.21 7.92
C CYS A 277 6.00 16.88 7.07
N HIS A 278 5.80 17.07 5.77
CA HIS A 278 6.76 17.80 4.95
C HIS A 278 6.42 19.28 4.85
N SER A 279 7.41 20.15 5.01
CA SER A 279 7.24 21.58 4.75
C SER A 279 6.92 21.84 3.28
N PHE A 280 6.22 22.95 3.01
CA PHE A 280 5.87 23.35 1.65
C PHE A 280 7.10 23.43 0.72
N LYS A 281 8.21 24.00 1.22
CA LYS A 281 9.50 24.05 0.50
C LYS A 281 10.01 22.66 0.11
N LYS A 282 9.90 21.68 1.01
CA LYS A 282 10.33 20.29 0.76
C LYS A 282 9.44 19.61 -0.28
N ILE A 283 8.12 19.80 -0.20
CA ILE A 283 7.15 19.27 -1.18
C ILE A 283 7.44 19.86 -2.56
N LYS A 284 7.50 21.19 -2.67
CA LYS A 284 7.81 21.91 -3.91
C LYS A 284 9.13 21.46 -4.53
N ALA A 285 10.20 21.35 -3.73
CA ALA A 285 11.49 20.88 -4.22
C ALA A 285 11.44 19.44 -4.76
N ARG A 286 10.76 18.52 -4.06
CA ARG A 286 10.60 17.13 -4.52
C ARG A 286 9.79 17.03 -5.80
N LEU A 287 8.64 17.70 -5.87
CA LEU A 287 7.78 17.67 -7.06
C LEU A 287 8.41 18.37 -8.27
N HIS A 288 9.15 19.47 -8.06
CA HIS A 288 9.92 20.13 -9.12
C HIS A 288 11.07 19.26 -9.66
N SER A 289 11.68 18.43 -8.80
CA SER A 289 12.76 17.53 -9.23
C SER A 289 12.30 16.49 -10.27
N VAL A 290 11.01 16.16 -10.29
CA VAL A 290 10.41 15.23 -11.26
C VAL A 290 10.56 15.72 -12.70
N GLN A 291 10.45 17.04 -12.92
CA GLN A 291 10.55 17.64 -14.25
C GLN A 291 11.93 17.43 -14.88
N HIS A 292 12.97 17.33 -14.04
CA HIS A 292 14.36 17.25 -14.46
C HIS A 292 14.95 15.84 -14.36
N ASN A 293 14.26 14.92 -13.68
CA ASN A 293 14.70 13.54 -13.52
C ASN A 293 13.73 12.57 -14.21
N HIS A 294 14.13 12.11 -15.40
CA HIS A 294 13.33 11.19 -16.21
C HIS A 294 13.23 9.76 -15.66
N GLN A 295 14.06 9.40 -14.66
CA GLN A 295 13.95 8.11 -13.99
C GLN A 295 12.80 8.08 -12.98
N ILE A 296 12.27 9.22 -12.53
CA ILE A 296 11.14 9.24 -11.60
C ILE A 296 9.86 8.99 -12.40
N SER A 297 9.31 7.78 -12.28
CA SER A 297 8.06 7.37 -12.91
C SER A 297 6.91 7.21 -11.94
N PHE A 298 7.19 7.21 -10.63
CA PHE A 298 6.17 7.03 -9.60
C PHE A 298 6.23 8.14 -8.55
N VAL A 299 5.06 8.61 -8.14
CA VAL A 299 4.91 9.55 -7.03
C VAL A 299 3.89 9.00 -6.06
N CYS A 300 4.23 9.04 -4.78
CA CYS A 300 3.29 8.84 -3.69
C CYS A 300 3.01 10.20 -3.02
N MET A 301 1.74 10.58 -2.89
CA MET A 301 1.33 11.80 -2.18
C MET A 301 0.45 11.46 -0.99
N GLN A 302 1.06 11.31 0.17
CA GLN A 302 0.33 10.93 1.38
C GLN A 302 -0.28 12.15 2.06
N SER A 303 -1.42 11.93 2.72
CA SER A 303 -2.02 12.89 3.65
C SER A 303 -2.23 14.29 3.04
N ILE A 304 -2.75 14.34 1.81
CA ILE A 304 -3.09 15.60 1.13
C ILE A 304 -4.15 16.36 1.93
N ASP A 305 -5.07 15.62 2.56
CA ASP A 305 -6.13 16.12 3.44
C ASP A 305 -5.59 16.96 4.60
N GLN A 306 -4.46 16.55 5.18
CA GLN A 306 -3.81 17.20 6.32
C GLN A 306 -2.88 18.36 5.94
N ALA A 307 -2.64 18.58 4.64
CA ALA A 307 -1.77 19.67 4.21
C ALA A 307 -2.43 21.04 4.43
N PRO A 308 -1.65 22.08 4.80
CA PRO A 308 -2.14 23.46 4.79
C PRO A 308 -2.75 23.82 3.43
N GLN A 309 -3.76 24.70 3.40
CA GLN A 309 -4.55 24.99 2.19
C GLN A 309 -3.69 25.32 0.95
N GLU A 310 -2.65 26.15 1.09
CA GLU A 310 -1.72 26.49 0.00
C GLU A 310 -0.96 25.24 -0.51
N THR A 311 -0.45 24.43 0.42
CA THR A 311 0.28 23.20 0.09
C THR A 311 -0.62 22.17 -0.57
N ARG A 312 -1.83 21.97 -0.03
CA ARG A 312 -2.85 21.09 -0.60
C ARG A 312 -3.20 21.49 -2.03
N LYS A 313 -3.48 22.79 -2.25
CA LYS A 313 -3.75 23.33 -3.58
C LYS A 313 -2.59 23.06 -4.54
N TYR A 314 -1.36 23.33 -4.13
CA TYR A 314 -0.18 23.09 -4.95
C TYR A 314 -0.02 21.61 -5.33
N MET A 315 -0.25 20.69 -4.39
CA MET A 315 -0.16 19.24 -4.64
C MET A 315 -1.22 18.78 -5.66
N LEU A 316 -2.48 19.22 -5.49
CA LEU A 316 -3.57 18.89 -6.41
C LEU A 316 -3.37 19.51 -7.80
N ASP A 317 -2.96 20.78 -7.87
CA ASP A 317 -2.65 21.45 -9.13
C ASP A 317 -1.51 20.72 -9.87
N TRP A 318 -0.50 20.22 -9.13
CA TRP A 318 0.59 19.45 -9.71
C TRP A 318 0.12 18.10 -10.27
N LEU A 319 -0.74 17.38 -9.54
CA LEU A 319 -1.35 16.12 -10.03
C LEU A 319 -2.16 16.38 -11.30
N GLN A 320 -3.00 17.40 -11.27
CA GLN A 320 -3.82 17.80 -12.41
C GLN A 320 -2.99 18.16 -13.65
N GLN A 321 -1.83 18.80 -13.49
CA GLN A 321 -0.94 19.12 -14.61
C GLN A 321 -0.17 17.90 -15.13
N THR A 322 0.22 17.00 -14.23
CA THR A 322 1.09 15.87 -14.56
C THR A 322 0.32 14.71 -15.18
N ILE A 323 -0.88 14.44 -14.69
CA ILE A 323 -1.67 13.24 -15.02
C ILE A 323 -2.75 13.50 -16.10
N LYS A 324 -3.05 14.79 -16.40
CA LYS A 324 -4.16 15.23 -17.27
C LYS A 324 -4.43 14.35 -18.49
#